data_AF-A0A2D8G713-F1
#
_entry.id   AF-A0A2D8G713-F1
#
_cell.length_a   1.000
_cell.length_b   1.000
_cell.length_c   1.000
_cell.angle_alpha   90.00
_cell.angle_beta   90.00
_cell.angle_gamma   90.00
#
_symmetry.space_group_name_H-M   'P 1'
#
loop_
_entity.id
_entity.type
_entity.pdbx_description
1 polymer ?
#
loop_
_entity_poly.entity_id
_entity_poly.type
_entity_poly.pdbx_seq_one_letter_code
_entity_poly.pdbx_strand_id
1 'polypeptide(L)' 'DGHASAVLAASIFHFGEFSIIEAKAHMAAAGVAVRPPG' A
#
# COMPACT_ATOMS: atom_id res chain seq x y z
N ASP A 1 19.33 -3.91 -1.31
CA ASP A 1 18.82 -2.97 -2.32
C ASP A 1 17.74 -3.59 -3.19
N GLY A 2 16.50 -3.58 -2.68
CA GLY A 2 15.32 -3.97 -3.45
C GLY A 2 14.71 -2.74 -4.10
N HIS A 3 15.05 -2.49 -5.36
CA HIS A 3 14.54 -1.38 -6.17
C HIS A 3 13.18 -1.71 -6.79
N ALA A 4 12.22 -2.18 -5.98
CA ALA A 4 10.89 -2.49 -6.48
C ALA A 4 10.13 -1.19 -6.77
N SER A 5 9.85 -0.91 -8.04
CA SER A 5 9.05 0.24 -8.48
C SER A 5 7.55 0.06 -8.20
N ALA A 6 7.11 -1.17 -7.91
CA ALA A 6 5.74 -1.51 -7.54
C ALA A 6 5.70 -2.82 -6.76
N VAL A 7 4.68 -2.99 -5.93
CA VAL A 7 4.35 -4.24 -5.22
C VAL A 7 2.91 -4.63 -5.53
N LEU A 8 2.66 -5.94 -5.68
CA LEU A 8 1.33 -6.52 -5.91
C LEU A 8 0.95 -7.39 -4.71
N ALA A 9 -0.20 -7.11 -4.09
CA ALA A 9 -0.82 -7.95 -3.08
C ALA A 9 -2.31 -8.10 -3.41
N ALA A 10 -2.86 -9.31 -3.26
CA ALA A 10 -4.24 -9.62 -3.63
C ALA A 10 -5.05 -10.18 -2.45
N SER A 11 -4.55 -11.20 -1.75
CA SER A 11 -5.29 -11.88 -0.68
C SER A 11 -5.67 -10.97 0.48
N ILE A 12 -4.74 -10.15 0.98
CA ILE A 12 -4.98 -9.26 2.13
C ILE A 12 -6.05 -8.19 1.86
N PHE A 13 -6.19 -7.76 0.60
CA PHE A 13 -7.22 -6.81 0.19
C PHE A 13 -8.53 -7.50 -0.21
N HIS A 14 -8.45 -8.71 -0.76
CA HIS A 14 -9.62 -9.47 -1.17
C HIS A 14 -10.41 -9.99 0.04
N PHE A 15 -9.72 -10.40 1.10
CA PHE A 15 -10.36 -10.88 2.33
C PHE A 15 -10.57 -9.78 3.38
N GLY A 16 -10.19 -8.53 3.09
CA GLY A 16 -10.43 -7.39 3.97
C GLY A 16 -9.61 -7.40 5.26
N GLU A 17 -8.47 -8.08 5.27
CA GLU A 17 -7.51 -8.02 6.38
C GLU A 17 -6.92 -6.61 6.53
N PHE A 18 -6.70 -5.94 5.39
CA PHE A 18 -6.39 -4.52 5.32
C PHE A 18 -7.16 -3.87 4.19
N SER A 19 -7.47 -2.58 4.35
CA SER A 19 -8.01 -1.74 3.28
C SER A 19 -6.90 -1.08 2.47
N ILE A 20 -7.24 -0.69 1.23
CA ILE A 20 -6.37 0.11 0.37
C ILE A 20 -5.97 1.44 1.06
N ILE A 21 -6.87 2.01 1.87
CA ILE A 21 -6.62 3.28 2.57
C ILE A 21 -5.58 3.09 3.67
N GLU A 22 -5.70 2.05 4.48
CA GLU A 22 -4.73 1.73 5.54
C GLU A 22 -3.35 1.44 4.97
N ALA A 23 -3.26 0.66 3.89
CA ALA A 23 -2.00 0.39 3.21
C ALA A 23 -1.34 1.67 2.68
N LYS A 24 -2.13 2.57 2.08
CA LYS A 24 -1.63 3.88 1.61
C LYS A 24 -1.16 4.77 2.74
N ALA A 25 -1.91 4.84 3.85
CA ALA A 25 -1.51 5.62 5.01
C ALA A 25 -0.18 5.12 5.59
N HIS A 26 -0.02 3.79 5.68
CA HIS A 26 1.22 3.18 6.16
C HIS A 26 2.41 3.47 5.23
N MET A 27 2.23 3.32 3.92
CA MET A 27 3.26 3.66 2.93
C MET A 27 3.65 5.14 2.98
N ALA A 28 2.67 6.05 3.09
CA ALA A 28 2.93 7.48 3.22
C ALA A 28 3.71 7.82 4.49
N ALA A 29 3.34 7.21 5.63
CA ALA A 29 4.06 7.38 6.90
C ALA A 29 5.50 6.85 6.84
N ALA A 30 5.75 5.83 6.02
CA ALA A 30 7.09 5.32 5.72
C ALA A 30 7.87 6.16 4.70
N GLY A 31 7.31 7.29 4.22
CA GLY A 31 7.96 8.18 3.25
C GLY A 31 7.85 7.70 1.79
N VAL A 32 7.04 6.69 1.51
CA VAL A 32 6.79 6.21 0.15
C VAL A 32 5.75 7.12 -0.52
N ALA A 33 6.09 7.66 -1.68
CA ALA A 33 5.16 8.46 -2.48
C ALA A 33 3.99 7.59 -2.96
N VAL A 34 2.78 7.93 -2.54
CA VAL A 34 1.54 7.23 -2.89
C VAL A 34 0.48 8.20 -3.35
N ARG A 35 -0.45 7.75 -4.21
CA ARG A 35 -1.58 8.57 -4.62
C ARG A 35 -2.52 8.78 -3.43
N PRO A 36 -2.84 10.04 -3.04
CA PRO A 36 -3.74 10.31 -1.93
C PRO A 36 -5.08 9.61 -2.14
N PRO A 37 -5.75 9.15 -1.05
CA PRO A 37 -7.13 8.74 -1.15
C PRO A 37 -7.97 9.92 -1.64
N GLY A 38 -8.90 9.65 -2.55
CA GLY A 38 -9.88 10.62 -3.04
C GLY A 38 -11.09 10.71 -2.13
#